data_AF-A0A945HSX2-F1
#
_entry.id   AF-A0A945HSX2-F1
#
_cell.length_a   1.000
_cell.length_b   1.000
_cell.length_c   1.000
_cell.angle_alpha   90.00
_cell.angle_beta   90.00
_cell.angle_gamma   90.00
#
_symmetry.space_group_name_H-M   'P 1'
#
loop_
_entity.id
_entity.type
_entity.pdbx_description
1 polymer ?
#
loop_
_entity_poly.entity_id
_entity_poly.type
_entity_poly.pdbx_seq_one_letter_code
_entity_poly.pdbx_strand_id
1 'polypeptide(L)'
;MSKANNELIKNKLPANEENKSFLDRTHIDSNYLPSEDEEYMCDEQLKYFSVKLNNWRNHLINESNQTLESLKSKHMREPDDADRATAESDTNIELRT
;
A
#
# COMPACT_ATOMS: atom_id res chain seq x y z
N MET A 1 26.37 -8.74 -3.38
CA MET A 1 25.50 -9.75 -2.73
C MET A 1 24.30 -9.06 -2.07
N SER A 2 23.36 -8.50 -2.85
CA SER A 2 22.11 -7.96 -2.32
C SER A 2 21.01 -8.11 -3.37
N LYS A 3 20.45 -9.33 -3.45
CA LYS A 3 19.32 -9.68 -4.32
C LYS A 3 18.18 -10.35 -3.53
N ALA A 4 18.14 -10.18 -2.20
CA ALA A 4 17.22 -10.96 -1.35
C ALA A 4 15.93 -10.21 -0.96
N ASN A 5 15.85 -8.88 -1.14
CA ASN A 5 14.72 -8.11 -0.61
C ASN A 5 13.51 -8.02 -1.55
N ASN A 6 13.53 -8.73 -2.69
CA ASN A 6 12.47 -8.66 -3.70
C ASN A 6 11.68 -9.98 -3.88
N GLU A 7 11.84 -10.95 -2.97
CA GLU A 7 11.18 -12.26 -3.05
C GLU A 7 10.14 -12.51 -1.93
N LEU A 8 10.09 -11.67 -0.89
CA LEU A 8 9.20 -11.87 0.26
C LEU A 8 7.77 -11.31 0.09
N ILE A 9 7.52 -10.47 -0.92
CA ILE A 9 6.17 -9.95 -1.22
C ILE A 9 5.41 -10.89 -2.18
N LYS A 10 6.07 -11.88 -2.79
CA LYS A 10 5.45 -12.73 -3.80
C LYS A 10 4.68 -13.95 -3.30
N ASN A 11 4.74 -14.30 -2.01
CA ASN A 11 4.15 -15.55 -1.55
C ASN A 11 3.41 -15.40 -0.21
N LYS A 12 2.07 -15.37 -0.25
CA LYS A 12 1.20 -16.51 0.14
C LYS A 12 -0.23 -16.01 0.39
N LEU A 13 -1.01 -15.81 -0.68
CA LEU A 13 -2.45 -16.03 -0.56
C LEU A 13 -2.67 -17.53 -0.76
N PRO A 14 -3.24 -18.28 0.21
CA PRO A 14 -3.46 -19.71 0.03
C PRO A 14 -4.41 -19.91 -1.14
N ALA A 15 -3.94 -20.65 -2.15
CA ALA A 15 -4.75 -21.08 -3.29
C ALA A 15 -5.78 -22.13 -2.81
N ASN A 16 -6.82 -21.66 -2.12
CA ASN A 16 -8.06 -22.40 -1.96
C ASN A 16 -8.84 -22.32 -3.29
N GLU A 17 -9.57 -23.37 -3.66
CA GLU A 17 -10.31 -23.43 -4.93
C GLU A 17 -11.35 -22.29 -5.05
N GLU A 18 -11.82 -21.76 -3.92
CA GLU A 18 -12.66 -20.56 -3.84
C GLU A 18 -11.97 -19.29 -4.37
N ASN A 19 -10.65 -19.16 -4.18
CA ASN A 19 -9.85 -18.00 -4.62
C ASN A 19 -9.53 -18.03 -6.12
N LYS A 20 -9.69 -19.18 -6.79
CA LYS A 20 -9.55 -19.24 -8.26
C LYS A 20 -10.66 -18.45 -8.95
N SER A 21 -11.88 -18.45 -8.40
CA SER A 21 -12.98 -17.59 -8.88
C SER A 21 -12.73 -16.09 -8.67
N PHE A 22 -11.85 -15.74 -7.72
CA PHE A 22 -11.49 -14.37 -7.40
C PHE A 22 -10.38 -13.85 -8.33
N LEU A 23 -9.42 -14.70 -8.69
CA LEU A 23 -8.36 -14.34 -9.66
C LEU A 23 -8.89 -14.17 -11.08
N ASP A 24 -9.89 -14.96 -11.51
CA ASP A 24 -10.50 -14.86 -12.84
C ASP A 24 -11.33 -13.57 -13.05
N ARG A 25 -11.76 -12.94 -11.95
CA ARG A 25 -12.53 -11.68 -11.97
C ARG A 25 -11.66 -10.42 -12.12
N THR A 26 -10.34 -10.56 -12.25
CA THR A 26 -9.40 -9.42 -12.27
C THR A 26 -9.13 -8.84 -13.66
N HIS A 27 -9.67 -9.44 -14.73
CA HIS A 27 -9.68 -8.82 -16.06
C HIS A 27 -10.87 -7.86 -16.17
N ILE A 28 -10.65 -6.62 -15.76
CA ILE A 28 -11.46 -5.48 -16.19
C ILE A 28 -10.73 -4.83 -17.36
N ASP A 29 -11.44 -4.38 -18.39
CA ASP A 29 -10.82 -3.55 -19.43
C ASP A 29 -10.25 -2.31 -18.75
N SER A 30 -8.99 -1.96 -19.06
CA SER A 30 -8.25 -0.88 -18.39
C SER A 30 -8.94 0.48 -18.50
N ASN A 31 -9.95 0.61 -19.37
CA ASN A 31 -10.70 1.83 -19.62
C ASN A 31 -12.11 1.84 -19.01
N TYR A 32 -12.50 0.82 -18.22
CA TYR A 32 -13.81 0.79 -17.59
C TYR A 32 -13.94 1.87 -16.49
N LEU A 33 -14.92 2.77 -16.67
CA LEU A 33 -15.36 3.75 -15.68
C LEU A 33 -16.84 3.47 -15.36
N PRO A 34 -17.22 3.29 -14.09
CA PRO A 34 -18.62 3.18 -13.69
C PRO A 34 -19.43 4.39 -14.20
N SER A 35 -20.50 4.14 -14.98
CA SER A 35 -21.45 5.16 -15.43
C SER A 35 -22.74 5.13 -14.59
N GLU A 36 -23.48 6.24 -14.58
CA GLU A 36 -24.81 6.33 -13.96
C GLU A 36 -25.88 5.54 -14.73
N ASP A 37 -25.58 5.13 -15.97
CA ASP A 37 -26.47 4.31 -16.81
C ASP A 37 -26.50 2.82 -16.43
N GLU A 38 -25.62 2.41 -15.51
CA GLU A 38 -25.48 1.02 -15.06
C GLU A 38 -26.22 0.77 -13.74
N GLU A 39 -26.71 -0.46 -13.56
CA GLU A 39 -27.31 -0.86 -12.29
C GLU A 39 -26.29 -0.79 -11.15
N TYR A 40 -26.71 -0.18 -10.03
CA TYR A 40 -25.85 0.01 -8.87
C TYR A 40 -25.30 -1.34 -8.37
N MET A 41 -23.98 -1.41 -8.20
CA MET A 41 -23.26 -2.62 -7.74
C MET A 41 -23.39 -3.82 -8.68
N CYS A 42 -23.41 -3.58 -9.99
CA CYS A 42 -23.24 -4.64 -10.96
C CYS A 42 -21.88 -5.35 -10.80
N ASP A 43 -21.76 -6.54 -11.40
CA ASP A 43 -20.53 -7.35 -11.31
C ASP A 43 -19.29 -6.62 -11.84
N GLU A 44 -19.43 -5.70 -12.80
CA GLU A 44 -18.33 -4.90 -13.34
C GLU A 44 -17.87 -3.81 -12.36
N GLN A 45 -18.80 -3.10 -11.73
CA GLN A 45 -18.51 -2.12 -10.69
C GLN A 45 -17.81 -2.76 -9.49
N LEU A 46 -18.31 -3.92 -9.02
CA LEU A 46 -17.71 -4.64 -7.89
C LEU A 46 -16.25 -5.04 -8.17
N LYS A 47 -15.96 -5.49 -9.40
CA LYS A 47 -14.59 -5.79 -9.83
C LYS A 47 -13.71 -4.55 -9.86
N TYR A 48 -14.21 -3.45 -10.44
CA TYR A 48 -13.50 -2.17 -10.49
C TYR A 48 -13.13 -1.67 -9.09
N PHE A 49 -14.08 -1.65 -8.15
CA PHE A 49 -13.84 -1.22 -6.78
C PHE A 49 -12.91 -2.19 -6.04
N SER A 50 -13.00 -3.49 -6.28
CA SER A 50 -12.08 -4.47 -5.68
C SER A 50 -10.62 -4.21 -6.08
N VAL A 51 -10.37 -3.97 -7.38
CA VAL A 51 -9.02 -3.63 -7.87
C VAL A 51 -8.56 -2.29 -7.29
N LYS A 52 -9.43 -1.27 -7.32
CA LYS A 52 -9.12 0.07 -6.79
C LYS A 52 -8.76 0.04 -5.31
N LEU A 53 -9.54 -0.68 -4.49
CA LEU A 53 -9.32 -0.80 -3.05
C LEU A 53 -8.05 -1.59 -2.73
N ASN A 54 -7.76 -2.65 -3.49
CA ASN A 54 -6.51 -3.40 -3.30
C ASN A 54 -5.28 -2.57 -3.68
N ASN A 55 -5.34 -1.83 -4.79
CA ASN A 55 -4.28 -0.91 -5.16
C ASN A 55 -4.08 0.18 -4.09
N TRP A 56 -5.18 0.73 -3.57
CA TRP A 56 -5.10 1.75 -2.52
C TRP A 56 -4.51 1.19 -1.22
N ARG A 57 -4.91 -0.02 -0.80
CA ARG A 57 -4.28 -0.73 0.33
C ARG A 57 -2.78 -0.87 0.12
N ASN A 58 -2.36 -1.35 -1.06
CA ASN A 58 -0.95 -1.56 -1.35
C ASN A 58 -0.17 -0.23 -1.34
N HIS A 59 -0.78 0.84 -1.88
CA HIS A 59 -0.20 2.17 -1.85
C HIS A 59 0.01 2.66 -0.41
N LEU A 60 -1.00 2.53 0.45
CA LEU A 60 -0.94 2.92 1.85
C LEU A 60 0.14 2.15 2.62
N ILE A 61 0.25 0.83 2.39
CA ILE A 61 1.30 0.00 3.00
C ILE A 61 2.69 0.47 2.53
N ASN A 62 2.84 0.76 1.24
CA ASN A 62 4.11 1.21 0.69
C ASN A 62 4.51 2.59 1.24
N GLU A 63 3.58 3.54 1.29
CA GLU A 63 3.79 4.87 1.86
C GLU A 63 4.19 4.79 3.34
N SER A 64 3.46 3.98 4.13
CA SER A 64 3.81 3.74 5.54
C SER A 64 5.22 3.15 5.71
N ASN A 65 5.61 2.20 4.87
CA ASN A 65 6.96 1.64 4.87
C ASN A 65 8.02 2.71 4.51
N GLN A 66 7.74 3.58 3.54
CA GLN A 66 8.64 4.67 3.16
C GLN A 66 8.82 5.68 4.30
N THR A 67 7.75 6.06 5.00
CA THR A 67 7.83 6.93 6.18
C THR A 67 8.66 6.26 7.28
N LEU A 68 8.48 4.96 7.51
CA LEU A 68 9.27 4.22 8.49
C LEU A 68 10.77 4.18 8.13
N GLU A 69 11.11 3.97 6.87
CA GLU A 69 12.50 4.02 6.41
C GLU A 69 13.10 5.42 6.54
N SER A 70 12.34 6.46 6.20
CA SER A 70 12.73 7.86 6.38
C SER A 70 13.05 8.15 7.85
N LEU A 71 12.15 7.81 8.78
CA LEU A 71 12.34 7.97 10.22
C LEU A 71 13.57 7.22 10.74
N LYS A 72 13.77 5.96 10.31
CA LYS A 72 14.96 5.17 10.69
C LYS A 72 16.26 5.78 10.19
N SER A 73 16.26 6.36 8.99
CA SER A 73 17.45 6.99 8.41
C SER A 73 17.82 8.31 9.10
N LYS A 74 16.84 9.09 9.55
CA LYS A 74 17.04 10.37 10.25
C LYS A 74 17.70 10.18 11.62
N HIS A 75 17.39 9.08 12.32
CA HIS A 75 17.88 8.81 13.68
C HIS A 75 19.33 8.28 13.77
N MET A 76 20.00 8.00 12.65
CA MET A 76 21.38 7.45 12.66
C MET A 76 22.48 8.53 12.83
N ARG A 77 22.13 9.81 13.03
CA ARG A 77 23.07 10.95 12.93
C ARG A 77 22.94 12.04 14.00
N GLU A 78 22.74 11.69 15.27
CA GLU A 78 22.68 12.70 16.35
C GLU A 78 23.85 12.59 17.34
N PRO A 79 24.84 13.50 17.27
CA PRO A 79 25.98 13.52 18.18
C PRO A 79 25.73 14.30 19.49
N ASP A 80 24.70 15.16 19.57
CA ASP A 80 24.40 15.95 20.78
C ASP A 80 22.90 16.01 21.19
N ASP A 81 22.65 16.43 22.44
CA ASP A 81 21.30 16.44 23.04
C ASP A 81 20.36 17.51 22.44
N ALA A 82 20.90 18.60 21.89
CA ALA A 82 20.12 19.69 21.31
C ALA A 82 19.60 19.33 19.91
N ASP A 83 20.44 18.66 19.13
CA ASP A 83 20.08 18.06 17.84
C ASP A 83 18.99 16.99 18.06
N ARG A 84 19.15 16.13 19.08
CA ARG A 84 18.13 15.13 19.44
C ARG A 84 16.77 15.75 19.77
N ALA A 85 16.75 16.78 20.62
CA ALA A 85 15.50 17.44 21.00
C ALA A 85 14.79 18.09 19.79
N THR A 86 15.56 18.62 18.84
CA THR A 86 15.04 19.23 17.62
C THR A 86 14.42 18.18 16.69
N ALA A 87 15.10 17.05 16.48
CA ALA A 87 14.57 15.98 15.64
C ALA A 87 13.32 15.32 16.23
N GLU A 88 13.28 15.06 17.54
CA GLU A 88 12.08 14.54 18.20
C GLU A 88 10.86 15.48 18.00
N SER A 89 11.08 16.79 18.09
CA SER A 89 10.03 17.79 17.86
C SER A 89 9.51 17.76 16.41
N ASP A 90 10.40 17.71 15.42
CA ASP A 90 10.03 17.59 14.00
C ASP A 90 9.24 16.31 13.71
N THR A 91 9.69 15.17 14.26
CA THR A 91 8.99 13.89 14.06
C THR A 91 7.58 13.89 14.66
N ASN A 92 7.39 14.56 15.80
CA ASN A 92 6.06 14.69 16.42
C ASN A 92 5.10 15.49 15.54
N ILE A 93 5.61 16.50 14.83
CA ILE A 93 4.81 17.30 13.89
C ILE A 93 4.43 16.45 12.67
N GLU A 94 5.38 15.73 12.08
CA GLU A 94 5.15 14.90 10.88
C GLU A 94 4.20 13.72 11.14
N LEU A 95 4.19 13.16 12.35
CA LEU A 95 3.27 12.08 12.74
C LEU A 95 1.85 12.57 13.09
N ARG A 96 1.62 13.88 13.17
CA ARG A 96 0.32 14.48 13.54
C ARG A 96 -0.50 15.01 12.37
N THR A 97 0.08 15.10 11.18
CA THR A 97 -0.53 15.66 9.96
C THR A 97 -0.55 14.62 8.87
#